data_AF-A0A4P7VQA1-F1
#
_entry.id   AF-A0A4P7VQA1-F1
#
_cell.length_a   1.000
_cell.length_b   1.000
_cell.length_c   1.000
_cell.angle_alpha   90.00
_cell.angle_beta   90.00
_cell.angle_gamma   90.00
#
_symmetry.space_group_name_H-M   'P 1'
#
loop_
_entity.id
_entity.type
_entity.pdbx_description
1 polymer ?
#
loop_
_entity_poly.entity_id
_entity_poly.type
_entity_poly.pdbx_seq_one_letter_code
_entity_poly.pdbx_strand_id
1 'polypeptide(L)'
;MVYNLFVIFTLSMLFLWYRSNYERLQFINAIFIAAWVMFSIEFYTTRDYPVYYENFNRPGEHVMWEPLYRMLLDIFRPVGFIVFNSVMAAFEMYTLCFLYKRAVPKAYMWVGIVILIIQPMNMLLYMNMKRQFLAMAIVLWVIYFMVYSRNRLRWLWAVTAFAAAVNIHTSALVCAPFFLLPLVRFRLNKVAIISLIAVYVLLMSFSLSSFSDLLYDVVDVVQGDEMGDDRYTMYIEEQDRMDPKATMPGIFSRIFSAAMFILLLIYNRRTSPEGFKIFLIAIASLMGGNFLFGNFARLNYYYEITFIIALPLLLQAMRENSSSVASRTVYAAFLALALLIPGKAYYNAMFGEKVYFTQAKYRYFYTIFHSNPDKSEYYYEGEKRPHR
;
A
#
# COMPACT_ATOMS: atom_id res chain seq x y z
N MET A 1 15.68 -13.15 -10.43
CA MET A 1 16.79 -12.30 -10.95
C MET A 1 16.34 -10.90 -11.38
N VAL A 2 15.21 -10.76 -12.09
CA VAL A 2 14.70 -9.48 -12.62
C VAL A 2 14.48 -8.42 -11.54
N TYR A 3 13.88 -8.78 -10.41
CA TYR A 3 13.65 -7.83 -9.31
C TYR A 3 14.95 -7.24 -8.75
N ASN A 4 15.98 -8.07 -8.56
CA ASN A 4 17.29 -7.60 -8.09
C ASN A 4 17.93 -6.63 -9.10
N LEU A 5 17.79 -6.89 -10.41
CA LEU A 5 18.26 -5.97 -11.45
C LEU A 5 17.53 -4.62 -11.37
N PHE A 6 16.22 -4.64 -11.12
CA PHE A 6 15.45 -3.42 -10.91
C PHE A 6 15.88 -2.65 -9.65
N VAL A 7 16.18 -3.35 -8.55
CA VAL A 7 16.73 -2.72 -7.34
C VAL A 7 18.06 -2.04 -7.64
N ILE A 8 18.99 -2.73 -8.32
CA ILE A 8 20.29 -2.18 -8.71
C ILE A 8 20.09 -0.95 -9.62
N PHE A 9 19.26 -1.07 -10.65
CA PHE A 9 18.93 0.04 -11.55
C PHE A 9 18.40 1.25 -10.79
N THR A 10 17.49 1.02 -9.84
CA THR A 10 16.92 2.09 -9.02
C THR A 10 17.99 2.77 -8.17
N LEU A 11 18.84 2.00 -7.48
CA LEU A 11 19.93 2.57 -6.68
C LEU A 11 20.90 3.39 -7.55
N SER A 12 21.20 2.92 -8.77
CA SER A 12 21.98 3.69 -9.75
C SER A 12 21.28 5.01 -10.14
N MET A 13 19.98 4.98 -10.42
CA MET A 13 19.21 6.19 -10.75
C MET A 13 19.14 7.16 -9.57
N LEU A 14 19.00 6.66 -8.34
CA LEU A 14 19.02 7.48 -7.12
C LEU A 14 20.40 8.11 -6.87
N PHE A 15 21.48 7.39 -7.18
CA PHE A 15 22.83 7.94 -7.12
C PHE A 15 23.03 9.07 -8.15
N LEU A 16 22.54 8.89 -9.39
CA LEU A 16 22.57 9.94 -10.41
C LEU A 16 21.67 11.13 -10.03
N TRP A 17 20.52 10.88 -9.42
CA TRP A 17 19.64 11.92 -8.85
C TRP A 17 20.36 12.74 -7.79
N TYR A 18 21.06 12.09 -6.85
CA TYR A 18 21.92 12.74 -5.87
C TYR A 18 23.03 13.58 -6.53
N ARG A 19 23.77 13.00 -7.49
CA ARG A 19 24.82 13.70 -8.26
C ARG A 19 24.30 14.90 -9.05
N SER A 20 23.02 14.91 -9.40
CA SER A 20 22.36 16.03 -10.07
C SER A 20 21.85 17.12 -9.11
N ASN A 21 22.28 17.09 -7.84
CA ASN A 21 21.77 17.98 -6.78
C ASN A 21 20.24 17.96 -6.67
N TYR A 22 19.62 16.81 -6.96
CA TYR A 22 18.18 16.63 -6.91
C TYR A 22 17.40 17.52 -7.89
N GLU A 23 17.96 17.83 -9.07
CA GLU A 23 17.31 18.68 -10.07
C GLU A 23 16.72 17.87 -11.24
N ARG A 24 17.39 16.81 -11.68
CA ARG A 24 17.01 16.04 -12.89
C ARG A 24 15.93 14.99 -12.63
N LEU A 25 14.67 15.41 -12.66
CA LEU A 25 13.51 14.54 -12.38
C LEU A 25 13.38 13.33 -13.32
N GLN A 26 14.08 13.34 -14.46
CA GLN A 26 14.16 12.19 -15.37
C GLN A 26 14.62 10.90 -14.69
N PHE A 27 15.51 10.98 -13.69
CA PHE A 27 15.97 9.80 -12.96
C PHE A 27 14.85 9.19 -12.10
N ILE A 28 14.01 10.03 -11.50
CA ILE A 28 12.81 9.59 -10.79
C ILE A 28 11.82 8.97 -11.78
N ASN A 29 11.57 9.62 -12.92
CA ASN A 29 10.70 9.07 -13.96
C ASN A 29 11.18 7.71 -14.46
N ALA A 30 12.49 7.54 -14.66
CA ALA A 30 13.09 6.29 -15.11
C ALA A 30 12.85 5.13 -14.13
N ILE A 31 12.89 5.40 -12.82
CA ILE A 31 12.57 4.39 -11.78
C ILE A 31 11.12 3.92 -11.92
N PHE A 32 10.16 4.84 -12.04
CA PHE A 32 8.74 4.48 -12.19
C PHE A 32 8.44 3.82 -13.55
N ILE A 33 9.17 4.19 -14.62
CA ILE A 33 9.09 3.49 -15.92
C ILE A 33 9.60 2.06 -15.78
N ALA A 34 10.72 1.84 -15.10
CA ALA A 34 11.24 0.49 -14.87
C ALA A 34 10.30 -0.34 -13.97
N ALA A 35 9.64 0.28 -12.99
CA ALA A 35 8.59 -0.35 -12.20
C ALA A 35 7.39 -0.78 -13.07
N TRP A 36 6.96 0.09 -13.99
CA TRP A 36 5.92 -0.22 -14.96
C TRP A 36 6.30 -1.41 -15.86
N VAL A 37 7.54 -1.42 -16.38
CA VAL A 37 8.05 -2.54 -17.18
C VAL A 37 8.00 -3.84 -16.38
N MET A 38 8.45 -3.84 -15.11
CA MET A 38 8.39 -5.03 -14.26
C MET A 38 6.97 -5.55 -14.05
N PHE A 39 6.01 -4.67 -13.75
CA PHE A 39 4.60 -5.05 -13.59
C PHE A 39 4.01 -5.60 -14.90
N SER A 40 4.41 -5.03 -16.04
CA SER A 40 3.91 -5.41 -17.36
C SER A 40 4.37 -6.80 -17.78
N ILE A 41 5.63 -7.15 -17.48
CA ILE A 41 6.23 -8.40 -17.94
C ILE A 41 6.05 -9.55 -16.97
N GLU A 42 5.45 -9.35 -15.79
CA GLU A 42 5.25 -10.43 -14.82
C GLU A 42 4.39 -11.55 -15.42
N PHE A 43 4.67 -12.80 -15.04
CA PHE A 43 3.90 -13.95 -15.52
C PHE A 43 3.90 -15.06 -14.48
N TYR A 44 2.78 -15.35 -13.81
CA TYR A 44 2.71 -16.34 -12.71
C TYR A 44 3.73 -16.11 -11.57
N THR A 45 4.25 -14.88 -11.42
CA THR A 45 5.14 -14.50 -10.31
C THR A 45 4.36 -14.26 -9.02
N THR A 46 3.13 -13.80 -9.16
CA THR A 46 2.27 -13.34 -8.08
C THR A 46 1.13 -14.34 -7.84
N ARG A 47 0.66 -14.41 -6.58
CA ARG A 47 -0.35 -15.41 -6.18
C ARG A 47 -1.66 -15.25 -6.94
N ASP A 48 -2.12 -14.01 -7.09
CA ASP A 48 -3.42 -13.74 -7.72
C ASP A 48 -3.30 -13.64 -9.25
N TYR A 49 -2.10 -13.77 -9.85
CA TYR A 49 -1.92 -13.75 -11.31
C TYR A 49 -2.85 -14.72 -12.04
N PRO A 50 -2.95 -16.02 -11.66
CA PRO A 50 -3.80 -16.97 -12.36
C PRO A 50 -5.27 -16.55 -12.32
N VAL A 51 -5.71 -16.01 -11.18
CA VAL A 51 -7.09 -15.51 -11.00
C VAL A 51 -7.41 -14.41 -12.00
N TYR A 52 -6.48 -13.48 -12.27
CA TYR A 52 -6.72 -12.42 -13.25
C TYR A 52 -6.51 -12.88 -14.69
N TYR A 53 -5.48 -13.68 -14.96
CA TYR A 53 -5.11 -14.10 -16.30
C TYR A 53 -6.11 -15.10 -16.90
N GLU A 54 -6.44 -16.15 -16.14
CA GLU A 54 -7.29 -17.25 -16.63
C GLU A 54 -8.76 -16.81 -16.77
N ASN A 55 -9.20 -15.86 -15.94
CA ASN A 55 -10.56 -15.34 -15.96
C ASN A 55 -10.73 -14.11 -16.88
N PHE A 56 -9.66 -13.57 -17.47
CA PHE A 56 -9.71 -12.37 -18.31
C PHE A 56 -10.74 -12.46 -19.44
N ASN A 57 -10.90 -13.64 -20.04
CA ASN A 57 -11.83 -13.87 -21.15
C ASN A 57 -13.24 -14.31 -20.71
N ARG A 58 -13.51 -14.40 -19.40
CA ARG A 58 -14.78 -14.88 -18.84
C ARG A 58 -15.38 -13.90 -17.80
N PRO A 59 -15.55 -12.61 -18.13
CA PRO A 59 -16.02 -11.61 -17.18
C PRO A 59 -17.46 -11.83 -16.68
N GLY A 60 -18.29 -12.55 -17.46
CA GLY A 60 -19.68 -12.87 -17.11
C GLY A 60 -19.85 -14.06 -16.17
N GLU A 61 -18.83 -14.90 -15.99
CA GLU A 61 -18.88 -16.06 -15.09
C GLU A 61 -18.55 -15.70 -13.64
N HIS A 62 -17.95 -14.52 -13.41
CA HIS A 62 -17.53 -14.06 -12.08
C HIS A 62 -18.41 -12.92 -11.58
N VAL A 63 -19.48 -13.28 -10.86
CA VAL A 63 -20.46 -12.35 -10.25
C VAL A 63 -19.79 -11.36 -9.26
N MET A 64 -18.56 -11.64 -8.82
CA MET A 64 -17.83 -10.87 -7.82
C MET A 64 -17.07 -9.62 -8.33
N TRP A 65 -16.90 -9.43 -9.64
CA TRP A 65 -16.19 -8.26 -10.21
C TRP A 65 -17.08 -7.02 -10.29
N GLU A 66 -16.55 -5.86 -9.90
CA GLU A 66 -17.29 -4.60 -9.90
C GLU A 66 -17.47 -4.05 -11.33
N PRO A 67 -18.52 -3.23 -11.56
CA PRO A 67 -18.95 -2.87 -12.91
C PRO A 67 -17.88 -2.20 -13.78
N LEU A 68 -17.10 -1.27 -13.22
CA LEU A 68 -16.07 -0.56 -13.99
C LEU A 68 -14.90 -1.48 -14.33
N TYR A 69 -14.54 -2.42 -13.44
CA TYR A 69 -13.48 -3.39 -13.74
C TYR A 69 -13.89 -4.33 -14.89
N ARG A 70 -15.14 -4.84 -14.88
CA ARG A 70 -15.69 -5.62 -15.99
C ARG A 70 -15.65 -4.86 -17.31
N MET A 71 -16.11 -3.61 -17.29
CA MET A 71 -16.08 -2.75 -18.48
C MET A 71 -14.65 -2.60 -19.04
N LEU A 72 -13.65 -2.43 -18.18
CA LEU A 72 -12.25 -2.37 -18.62
C LEU A 72 -11.79 -3.69 -19.25
N LEU A 73 -12.15 -4.83 -18.65
CA LEU A 73 -11.80 -6.14 -19.21
C LEU A 73 -12.41 -6.33 -20.60
N ASP A 74 -13.67 -5.95 -20.80
CA ASP A 74 -14.34 -6.01 -22.10
C ASP A 74 -13.67 -5.12 -23.15
N ILE A 75 -13.27 -3.89 -22.77
CA ILE A 75 -12.54 -2.97 -23.65
C ILE A 75 -11.20 -3.55 -24.10
N PHE A 76 -10.46 -4.21 -23.19
CA PHE A 76 -9.14 -4.74 -23.49
C PHE A 76 -9.15 -6.18 -24.01
N ARG A 77 -10.30 -6.87 -23.98
CA ARG A 77 -10.43 -8.25 -24.47
C ARG A 77 -9.87 -8.46 -25.88
N PRO A 78 -10.08 -7.56 -26.87
CA PRO A 78 -9.55 -7.74 -28.22
C PRO A 78 -8.02 -7.72 -28.30
N VAL A 79 -7.34 -7.08 -27.36
CA VAL A 79 -5.87 -6.91 -27.36
C VAL A 79 -5.16 -7.82 -26.35
N GLY A 80 -5.92 -8.48 -25.47
CA GLY A 80 -5.41 -9.50 -24.55
C GLY A 80 -4.92 -8.99 -23.19
N PHE A 81 -4.77 -9.92 -22.24
CA PHE A 81 -4.44 -9.63 -20.83
C PHE A 81 -3.11 -8.90 -20.65
N ILE A 82 -2.08 -9.25 -21.43
CA ILE A 82 -0.75 -8.64 -21.27
C ILE A 82 -0.81 -7.13 -21.57
N VAL A 83 -1.55 -6.74 -22.61
CA VAL A 83 -1.77 -5.32 -22.94
C VAL A 83 -2.59 -4.65 -21.85
N PHE A 84 -3.67 -5.28 -21.39
CA PHE A 84 -4.46 -4.79 -20.26
C PHE A 84 -3.60 -4.52 -19.02
N ASN A 85 -2.83 -5.53 -18.58
CA ASN A 85 -1.95 -5.45 -17.43
C ASN A 85 -0.90 -4.34 -17.58
N SER A 86 -0.32 -4.20 -18.77
CA SER A 86 0.66 -3.14 -19.04
C SER A 86 0.04 -1.74 -18.98
N VAL A 87 -1.17 -1.54 -19.52
CA VAL A 87 -1.84 -0.23 -19.47
C VAL A 87 -2.28 0.13 -18.04
N MET A 88 -2.80 -0.83 -17.28
CA MET A 88 -3.13 -0.60 -15.87
C MET A 88 -1.88 -0.25 -15.05
N ALA A 89 -0.80 -1.01 -15.24
CA ALA A 89 0.49 -0.73 -14.59
C ALA A 89 1.07 0.63 -14.98
N ALA A 90 0.90 1.06 -16.24
CA ALA A 90 1.33 2.39 -16.67
C ALA A 90 0.57 3.49 -15.92
N PHE A 91 -0.75 3.35 -15.79
CA PHE A 91 -1.60 4.29 -15.04
C PHE A 91 -1.23 4.32 -13.54
N GLU A 92 -1.02 3.15 -12.93
CA GLU A 92 -0.64 3.03 -11.51
C GLU A 92 0.71 3.71 -11.24
N MET A 93 1.74 3.39 -12.03
CA MET A 93 3.08 3.96 -11.86
C MET A 93 3.12 5.45 -12.21
N TYR A 94 2.36 5.88 -13.22
CA TYR A 94 2.20 7.30 -13.53
C TYR A 94 1.58 8.04 -12.35
N THR A 95 0.48 7.53 -11.80
CA THR A 95 -0.25 8.15 -10.70
C THR A 95 0.63 8.27 -9.45
N LEU A 96 1.32 7.18 -9.10
CA LEU A 96 2.30 7.19 -8.02
C LEU A 96 3.40 8.22 -8.27
N CYS A 97 4.05 8.19 -9.44
CA CYS A 97 5.11 9.13 -9.78
C CYS A 97 4.65 10.59 -9.73
N PHE A 98 3.47 10.88 -10.28
CA PHE A 98 2.86 12.20 -10.31
C PHE A 98 2.64 12.74 -8.91
N LEU A 99 1.91 12.00 -8.07
CA LEU A 99 1.62 12.43 -6.70
C LEU A 99 2.89 12.52 -5.86
N TYR A 100 3.80 11.55 -6.02
CA TYR A 100 5.07 11.51 -5.31
C TYR A 100 5.91 12.76 -5.56
N LYS A 101 6.12 13.13 -6.83
CA LYS A 101 6.87 14.34 -7.20
C LYS A 101 6.21 15.63 -6.71
N ARG A 102 4.89 15.62 -6.56
CA ARG A 102 4.12 16.77 -6.06
C ARG A 102 4.20 16.91 -4.54
N ALA A 103 4.17 15.79 -3.83
CA ALA A 103 4.01 15.76 -2.39
C ALA A 103 5.34 15.70 -1.62
N VAL A 104 6.38 15.10 -2.22
CA VAL A 104 7.64 14.80 -1.52
C VAL A 104 8.71 15.86 -1.82
N PRO A 105 9.43 16.36 -0.79
CA PRO A 105 10.58 17.24 -0.98
C PRO A 105 11.69 16.54 -1.77
N LYS A 106 12.26 17.23 -2.76
CA LYS A 106 13.26 16.67 -3.71
C LYS A 106 14.42 15.92 -3.03
N ALA A 107 15.01 16.51 -1.98
CA ALA A 107 16.14 15.92 -1.25
C ALA A 107 15.80 14.64 -0.47
N TYR A 108 14.51 14.38 -0.22
CA TYR A 108 14.02 13.23 0.55
C TYR A 108 13.30 12.18 -0.31
N MET A 109 13.13 12.42 -1.61
CA MET A 109 12.50 11.48 -2.55
C MET A 109 13.18 10.11 -2.58
N TRP A 110 14.48 10.04 -2.27
CA TRP A 110 15.18 8.76 -2.28
C TRP A 110 14.68 7.80 -1.20
N VAL A 111 14.29 8.28 -0.01
CA VAL A 111 13.90 7.41 1.11
C VAL A 111 12.62 6.65 0.80
N GLY A 112 11.59 7.36 0.32
CA GLY A 112 10.31 6.73 0.00
C GLY A 112 10.43 5.77 -1.18
N ILE A 113 11.27 6.08 -2.17
CA ILE A 113 11.56 5.17 -3.29
C ILE A 113 12.30 3.92 -2.82
N VAL A 114 13.33 4.07 -1.98
CA VAL A 114 14.06 2.93 -1.42
C VAL A 114 13.08 2.01 -0.69
N ILE A 115 12.23 2.55 0.18
CA ILE A 115 11.26 1.76 0.94
C ILE A 115 10.20 1.13 0.06
N LEU A 116 9.71 1.83 -0.97
CA LEU A 116 8.78 1.27 -1.94
C LEU A 116 9.34 -0.02 -2.57
N ILE A 117 10.64 -0.03 -2.87
CA ILE A 117 11.30 -1.08 -3.66
C ILE A 117 11.90 -2.18 -2.79
N ILE A 118 12.49 -1.87 -1.64
CA ILE A 118 13.10 -2.91 -0.81
C ILE A 118 12.06 -3.57 0.10
N GLN A 119 10.95 -2.92 0.45
CA GLN A 119 9.90 -3.57 1.23
C GLN A 119 9.05 -4.48 0.33
N PRO A 120 9.09 -5.82 0.49
CA PRO A 120 8.30 -6.72 -0.36
C PRO A 120 6.79 -6.51 -0.19
N MET A 121 6.36 -6.08 1.01
CA MET A 121 4.97 -5.71 1.30
C MET A 121 4.51 -4.40 0.65
N ASN A 122 5.38 -3.70 -0.08
CA ASN A 122 4.98 -2.58 -0.92
C ASN A 122 4.87 -3.04 -2.37
N MET A 123 5.95 -2.93 -3.15
CA MET A 123 5.88 -3.07 -4.59
C MET A 123 5.44 -4.46 -5.06
N LEU A 124 5.98 -5.54 -4.47
CA LEU A 124 5.60 -6.90 -4.87
C LEU A 124 4.20 -7.28 -4.40
N LEU A 125 3.78 -6.81 -3.23
CA LEU A 125 2.41 -6.96 -2.77
C LEU A 125 1.41 -6.22 -3.69
N TYR A 126 1.75 -5.03 -4.17
CA TYR A 126 0.92 -4.31 -5.15
C TYR A 126 0.80 -5.08 -6.47
N MET A 127 1.85 -5.78 -6.90
CA MET A 127 1.76 -6.69 -8.05
C MET A 127 0.81 -7.87 -7.79
N ASN A 128 0.81 -8.44 -6.57
CA ASN A 128 -0.16 -9.47 -6.20
C ASN A 128 -1.59 -8.96 -6.32
N MET A 129 -1.88 -7.76 -5.84
CA MET A 129 -3.27 -7.30 -5.66
C MET A 129 -3.76 -6.40 -6.80
N LYS A 130 -3.59 -6.82 -8.07
CA LYS A 130 -3.79 -5.96 -9.27
C LYS A 130 -5.05 -5.09 -9.24
N ARG A 131 -6.24 -5.69 -9.04
CA ARG A 131 -7.50 -4.94 -9.03
C ARG A 131 -7.57 -3.94 -7.87
N GLN A 132 -7.14 -4.36 -6.68
CA GLN A 132 -7.13 -3.51 -5.50
C GLN A 132 -6.10 -2.37 -5.65
N PHE A 133 -4.93 -2.66 -6.20
CA PHE A 133 -3.89 -1.66 -6.43
C PHE A 133 -4.31 -0.63 -7.48
N LEU A 134 -5.02 -1.03 -8.53
CA LEU A 134 -5.66 -0.12 -9.46
C LEU A 134 -6.64 0.83 -8.75
N ALA A 135 -7.51 0.30 -7.87
CA ALA A 135 -8.40 1.12 -7.06
C ALA A 135 -7.63 2.05 -6.11
N MET A 136 -6.55 1.57 -5.48
CA MET A 136 -5.66 2.38 -4.64
C MET A 136 -5.02 3.53 -5.44
N ALA A 137 -4.56 3.28 -6.66
CA ALA A 137 -4.02 4.31 -7.55
C ALA A 137 -5.10 5.35 -7.89
N ILE A 138 -6.33 4.95 -8.19
CA ILE A 138 -7.44 5.90 -8.41
C ILE A 138 -7.71 6.71 -7.12
N VAL A 139 -7.67 6.10 -5.94
CA VAL A 139 -7.82 6.81 -4.65
C VAL A 139 -6.72 7.85 -4.41
N LEU A 140 -5.50 7.65 -4.92
CA LEU A 140 -4.46 8.69 -4.85
C LEU A 140 -4.87 9.98 -5.59
N TRP A 141 -5.74 9.89 -6.61
CA TRP A 141 -6.33 11.08 -7.23
C TRP A 141 -7.35 11.77 -6.33
N VAL A 142 -8.12 11.02 -5.52
CA VAL A 142 -8.99 11.60 -4.48
C VAL A 142 -8.15 12.43 -3.52
N ILE A 143 -7.02 11.88 -3.04
CA ILE A 143 -6.06 12.61 -2.20
C ILE A 143 -5.54 13.84 -2.94
N TYR A 144 -5.11 13.72 -4.20
CA TYR A 144 -4.65 14.86 -4.98
C TYR A 144 -5.69 15.97 -5.05
N PHE A 145 -6.94 15.66 -5.38
CA PHE A 145 -8.01 16.65 -5.52
C PHE A 145 -8.39 17.29 -4.18
N MET A 146 -8.44 16.51 -3.10
CA MET A 146 -8.82 17.00 -1.77
C MET A 146 -7.69 17.78 -1.08
N VAL A 147 -6.44 17.39 -1.30
CA VAL A 147 -5.28 17.94 -0.58
C VAL A 147 -4.53 18.99 -1.41
N TYR A 148 -4.22 18.69 -2.67
CA TYR A 148 -3.25 19.44 -3.47
C TYR A 148 -3.86 20.28 -4.59
N SER A 149 -5.06 19.96 -5.06
CA SER A 149 -5.72 20.66 -6.16
C SER A 149 -6.39 21.95 -5.71
N ARG A 150 -6.19 23.00 -6.51
CA ARG A 150 -6.86 24.30 -6.38
C ARG A 150 -7.99 24.48 -7.41
N ASN A 151 -8.31 23.44 -8.19
CA ASN A 151 -9.37 23.49 -9.19
C ASN A 151 -10.74 23.72 -8.50
N ARG A 152 -11.58 24.60 -9.07
CA ARG A 152 -12.95 24.84 -8.59
C ARG A 152 -13.80 23.57 -8.57
N LEU A 153 -13.57 22.68 -9.54
CA LEU A 153 -14.27 21.40 -9.69
C LEU A 153 -13.59 20.25 -8.93
N ARG A 154 -12.64 20.52 -8.03
CA ARG A 154 -11.90 19.46 -7.31
C ARG A 154 -12.81 18.46 -6.58
N TRP A 155 -13.96 18.91 -6.06
CA TRP A 155 -14.92 18.03 -5.38
C TRP A 155 -15.59 17.07 -6.36
N LEU A 156 -16.03 17.58 -7.51
CA LEU A 156 -16.57 16.75 -8.58
C LEU A 156 -15.54 15.70 -9.01
N TRP A 157 -14.31 16.12 -9.29
CA TRP A 157 -13.25 15.19 -9.71
C TRP A 157 -12.89 14.16 -8.63
N ALA A 158 -12.89 14.55 -7.36
CA ALA A 158 -12.68 13.61 -6.26
C ALA A 158 -13.83 12.62 -6.12
N VAL A 159 -15.08 13.05 -6.26
CA VAL A 159 -16.25 12.16 -6.24
C VAL A 159 -16.23 11.21 -7.42
N THR A 160 -15.90 11.69 -8.63
CA THR A 160 -15.75 10.85 -9.82
C THR A 160 -14.65 9.82 -9.64
N ALA A 161 -13.47 10.23 -9.14
CA ALA A 161 -12.37 9.30 -8.86
C ALA A 161 -12.76 8.28 -7.77
N PHE A 162 -13.42 8.71 -6.70
CA PHE A 162 -13.86 7.82 -5.63
C PHE A 162 -14.90 6.81 -6.12
N ALA A 163 -15.90 7.25 -6.88
CA ALA A 163 -16.89 6.38 -7.49
C ALA A 163 -16.23 5.38 -8.45
N ALA A 164 -15.26 5.81 -9.26
CA ALA A 164 -14.48 4.92 -10.11
C ALA A 164 -13.71 3.88 -9.27
N ALA A 165 -13.02 4.29 -8.20
CA ALA A 165 -12.29 3.36 -7.34
C ALA A 165 -13.19 2.30 -6.70
N VAL A 166 -14.36 2.69 -6.18
CA VAL A 166 -15.35 1.76 -5.62
C VAL A 166 -15.87 0.79 -6.68
N ASN A 167 -16.08 1.26 -7.92
CA ASN A 167 -16.50 0.41 -9.03
C ASN A 167 -15.36 -0.41 -9.67
N ILE A 168 -14.11 -0.22 -9.25
CA ILE A 168 -12.99 -1.12 -9.53
C ILE A 168 -12.82 -2.15 -8.40
N HIS A 169 -12.98 -1.71 -7.15
CA HIS A 169 -12.84 -2.57 -5.98
C HIS A 169 -13.62 -1.98 -4.79
N THR A 170 -14.68 -2.67 -4.33
CA THR A 170 -15.61 -2.13 -3.33
C THR A 170 -14.94 -1.70 -2.02
N SER A 171 -13.84 -2.36 -1.63
CA SER A 171 -13.09 -1.98 -0.43
C SER A 171 -12.57 -0.53 -0.42
N ALA A 172 -12.52 0.16 -1.57
CA ALA A 172 -12.18 1.58 -1.63
C ALA A 172 -13.16 2.47 -0.83
N LEU A 173 -14.34 1.97 -0.44
CA LEU A 173 -15.26 2.65 0.46
C LEU A 173 -14.63 3.09 1.78
N VAL A 174 -13.61 2.36 2.27
CA VAL A 174 -12.85 2.71 3.47
C VAL A 174 -12.17 4.09 3.35
N CYS A 175 -12.02 4.63 2.15
CA CYS A 175 -11.41 5.93 1.87
C CYS A 175 -12.40 7.11 1.89
N ALA A 176 -13.70 6.87 2.15
CA ALA A 176 -14.69 7.95 2.27
C ALA A 176 -14.26 9.07 3.26
N PRO A 177 -13.58 8.79 4.39
CA PRO A 177 -13.07 9.84 5.27
C PRO A 177 -12.08 10.83 4.61
N PHE A 178 -11.49 10.52 3.45
CA PHE A 178 -10.59 11.44 2.75
C PHE A 178 -11.27 12.75 2.30
N PHE A 179 -12.60 12.75 2.13
CA PHE A 179 -13.38 13.95 1.87
C PHE A 179 -13.43 14.93 3.06
N LEU A 180 -13.08 14.47 4.28
CA LEU A 180 -13.00 15.33 5.46
C LEU A 180 -11.65 16.07 5.55
N LEU A 181 -10.61 15.61 4.85
CA LEU A 181 -9.27 16.22 4.91
C LEU A 181 -9.23 17.72 4.59
N PRO A 182 -9.97 18.26 3.60
CA PRO A 182 -10.00 19.70 3.35
C PRO A 182 -10.63 20.52 4.49
N LEU A 183 -11.48 19.89 5.31
CA LEU A 183 -12.18 20.52 6.43
C LEU A 183 -11.27 20.63 7.68
N VAL A 184 -10.24 19.79 7.78
CA VAL A 184 -9.26 19.86 8.86
C VAL A 184 -8.36 21.08 8.68
N ARG A 185 -8.70 22.16 9.40
CA ARG A 185 -7.94 23.42 9.42
C ARG A 185 -7.13 23.63 10.70
N PHE A 186 -7.35 22.80 11.72
CA PHE A 186 -6.66 22.87 13.00
C PHE A 186 -5.50 21.87 13.05
N ARG A 187 -4.46 22.20 13.84
CA ARG A 187 -3.37 21.29 14.15
C ARG A 187 -3.66 20.56 15.45
N LEU A 188 -3.06 19.39 15.64
CA LEU A 188 -3.20 18.65 16.88
C LEU A 188 -2.60 19.47 18.03
N ASN A 189 -3.37 19.63 19.10
CA ASN A 189 -2.92 20.19 20.36
C ASN A 189 -2.42 19.07 21.29
N LYS A 190 -1.85 19.43 22.44
CA LYS A 190 -1.28 18.45 23.38
C LYS A 190 -2.33 17.42 23.84
N VAL A 191 -3.56 17.87 24.10
CA VAL A 191 -4.66 17.00 24.52
C VAL A 191 -4.96 15.96 23.45
N ALA A 192 -5.17 16.39 22.20
CA ALA A 192 -5.43 15.49 21.08
C ALA A 192 -4.28 14.51 20.85
N ILE A 193 -3.02 14.94 20.98
CA ILE A 193 -1.85 14.07 20.87
C ILE A 193 -1.87 12.99 21.96
N ILE A 194 -2.10 13.37 23.22
CA ILE A 194 -2.17 12.42 24.34
C ILE A 194 -3.34 11.45 24.16
N SER A 195 -4.52 11.95 23.76
CA SER A 195 -5.68 11.11 23.45
C SER A 195 -5.38 10.11 22.34
N LEU A 196 -4.74 10.52 21.25
CA LEU A 196 -4.37 9.62 20.15
C LEU A 196 -3.34 8.58 20.57
N ILE A 197 -2.37 8.94 21.42
CA ILE A 197 -1.42 7.97 22.00
C ILE A 197 -2.15 6.95 22.87
N ALA A 198 -3.07 7.40 23.72
CA ALA A 198 -3.87 6.52 24.56
C ALA A 198 -4.70 5.54 23.73
N VAL A 199 -5.37 6.04 22.66
CA VAL A 199 -6.12 5.18 21.73
C VAL A 199 -5.19 4.23 20.99
N TYR A 200 -4.01 4.66 20.53
CA TYR A 200 -3.06 3.79 19.84
C TYR A 200 -2.55 2.65 20.73
N VAL A 201 -2.22 2.94 22.00
CA VAL A 201 -1.83 1.93 22.99
C VAL A 201 -3.00 1.00 23.28
N LEU A 202 -4.21 1.54 23.44
CA LEU A 202 -5.43 0.77 23.61
C LEU A 202 -5.57 -0.22 22.44
N LEU A 203 -5.53 0.25 21.19
CA LEU A 203 -5.64 -0.59 20.00
C LEU A 203 -4.57 -1.69 19.89
N MET A 204 -3.42 -1.60 20.57
CA MET A 204 -2.47 -2.72 20.63
C MET A 204 -2.95 -3.88 21.51
N SER A 205 -3.91 -3.63 22.39
CA SER A 205 -4.47 -4.60 23.34
C SER A 205 -5.81 -5.19 22.89
N PHE A 206 -6.39 -4.72 21.79
CA PHE A 206 -7.67 -5.20 21.23
C PHE A 206 -7.47 -5.79 19.83
N SER A 207 -8.16 -6.88 19.51
CA SER A 207 -8.29 -7.39 18.14
C SER A 207 -9.74 -7.24 17.66
N LEU A 208 -9.94 -6.95 16.38
CA LEU A 208 -11.29 -6.82 15.80
C LEU A 208 -12.10 -8.12 15.89
N SER A 209 -11.43 -9.27 16.02
CA SER A 209 -12.07 -10.57 16.32
C SER A 209 -12.89 -10.56 17.61
N SER A 210 -12.56 -9.70 18.59
CA SER A 210 -13.37 -9.54 19.81
C SER A 210 -14.75 -8.90 19.56
N PHE A 211 -15.04 -8.48 18.32
CA PHE A 211 -16.32 -7.91 17.89
C PHE A 211 -16.93 -8.68 16.70
N SER A 212 -16.58 -9.96 16.51
CA SER A 212 -17.08 -10.77 15.39
C SER A 212 -18.61 -10.73 15.26
N ASP A 213 -19.36 -10.82 16.36
CA ASP A 213 -20.82 -10.71 16.39
C ASP A 213 -21.34 -9.40 15.76
N LEU A 214 -20.72 -8.25 16.12
CA LEU A 214 -21.08 -6.96 15.55
C LEU A 214 -20.70 -6.86 14.06
N LEU A 215 -19.64 -7.53 13.63
CA LEU A 215 -19.27 -7.58 12.21
C LEU A 215 -20.26 -8.39 11.40
N TYR A 216 -20.78 -9.50 11.95
CA TYR A 216 -21.83 -10.27 11.31
C TYR A 216 -23.10 -9.43 11.14
N ASP A 217 -23.53 -8.72 12.20
CA ASP A 217 -24.68 -7.81 12.12
C ASP A 217 -24.51 -6.72 11.03
N VAL A 218 -23.29 -6.18 10.89
CA VAL A 218 -22.98 -5.19 9.86
C VAL A 218 -22.98 -5.81 8.46
N VAL A 219 -22.45 -7.03 8.31
CA VAL A 219 -22.44 -7.74 7.03
C VAL A 219 -23.85 -8.08 6.57
N ASP A 220 -24.71 -8.55 7.47
CA ASP A 220 -26.12 -8.87 7.18
C ASP A 220 -26.86 -7.63 6.67
N VAL A 221 -26.65 -6.47 7.29
CA VAL A 221 -27.23 -5.19 6.86
C VAL A 221 -26.69 -4.72 5.51
N VAL A 222 -25.42 -5.02 5.19
CA VAL A 222 -24.74 -4.54 3.97
C VAL A 222 -24.95 -5.47 2.78
N GLN A 223 -25.05 -6.78 2.98
CA GLN A 223 -25.27 -7.75 1.92
C GLN A 223 -26.74 -7.77 1.47
N GLY A 224 -27.69 -7.66 2.41
CA GLY A 224 -29.12 -7.81 2.12
C GLY A 224 -29.48 -9.21 1.63
N ASP A 225 -30.73 -9.63 1.84
CA ASP A 225 -31.22 -10.99 1.55
C ASP A 225 -31.09 -11.42 0.06
N GLU A 226 -30.78 -10.51 -0.86
CA GLU A 226 -30.70 -10.75 -2.31
C GLU A 226 -29.30 -11.13 -2.83
N MET A 227 -28.23 -10.91 -2.05
CA MET A 227 -26.88 -11.38 -2.41
C MET A 227 -26.67 -12.78 -1.84
N GLY A 228 -27.20 -13.80 -2.53
CA GLY A 228 -27.12 -15.22 -2.16
C GLY A 228 -25.72 -15.85 -2.18
N ASP A 229 -24.69 -15.12 -1.75
CA ASP A 229 -23.35 -15.67 -1.58
C ASP A 229 -22.64 -14.98 -0.40
N ASP A 230 -22.08 -15.81 0.48
CA ASP A 230 -21.52 -15.54 1.81
C ASP A 230 -20.19 -14.75 1.77
N ARG A 231 -20.14 -13.73 0.91
CA ARG A 231 -18.91 -13.08 0.40
C ARG A 231 -18.06 -12.45 1.49
N TYR A 232 -18.66 -11.86 2.51
CA TYR A 232 -17.95 -11.14 3.57
C TYR A 232 -17.87 -11.91 4.88
N THR A 233 -18.77 -12.87 5.11
CA THR A 233 -18.79 -13.77 6.27
C THR A 233 -17.52 -14.60 6.34
N MET A 234 -17.02 -15.13 5.21
CA MET A 234 -15.73 -15.82 5.14
C MET A 234 -14.56 -14.97 5.69
N TYR A 235 -14.57 -13.66 5.46
CA TYR A 235 -13.53 -12.77 5.99
C TYR A 235 -13.64 -12.57 7.50
N ILE A 236 -14.87 -12.58 8.05
CA ILE A 236 -15.10 -12.52 9.49
C ILE A 236 -14.65 -13.83 10.14
N GLU A 237 -15.01 -14.97 9.56
CA GLU A 237 -14.56 -16.28 10.03
C GLU A 237 -13.03 -16.42 10.03
N GLU A 238 -12.36 -15.98 8.97
CA GLU A 238 -10.89 -15.97 8.93
C GLU A 238 -10.28 -15.07 9.98
N GLN A 239 -10.88 -13.90 10.24
CA GLN A 239 -10.39 -12.99 11.26
C GLN A 239 -10.56 -13.56 12.68
N ASP A 240 -11.66 -14.27 12.93
CA ASP A 240 -11.93 -14.94 14.20
C ASP A 240 -10.98 -16.14 14.43
N ARG A 241 -10.69 -16.91 13.37
CA ARG A 241 -9.81 -18.09 13.44
C ARG A 241 -8.31 -17.75 13.49
N MET A 242 -7.90 -16.55 13.10
CA MET A 242 -6.48 -16.16 13.12
C MET A 242 -5.98 -15.86 14.53
N ASP A 243 -4.98 -16.62 15.01
CA ASP A 243 -4.24 -16.26 16.21
C ASP A 243 -3.49 -14.92 16.00
N PRO A 244 -3.82 -13.85 16.75
CA PRO A 244 -3.13 -12.57 16.63
C PRO A 244 -1.62 -12.70 16.86
N LYS A 245 -1.16 -13.66 17.68
CA LYS A 245 0.27 -13.86 17.95
C LYS A 245 1.02 -14.45 16.75
N ALA A 246 0.35 -15.22 15.90
CA ALA A 246 0.96 -15.83 14.71
C ALA A 246 1.12 -14.83 13.55
N THR A 247 0.32 -13.77 13.52
CA THR A 247 0.29 -12.76 12.46
C THR A 247 0.95 -11.43 12.86
N MET A 248 1.29 -11.27 14.15
CA MET A 248 1.90 -10.05 14.67
C MET A 248 3.27 -9.75 14.02
N PRO A 249 3.50 -8.50 13.57
CA PRO A 249 4.82 -8.09 13.11
C PRO A 249 5.89 -8.28 14.19
N GLY A 250 7.11 -8.59 13.75
CA GLY A 250 8.27 -8.71 14.64
C GLY A 250 8.46 -7.45 15.51
N ILE A 251 9.08 -7.62 16.68
CA ILE A 251 9.20 -6.55 17.69
C ILE A 251 9.80 -5.25 17.14
N PHE A 252 10.81 -5.33 16.26
CA PHE A 252 11.41 -4.16 15.63
C PHE A 252 10.45 -3.42 14.69
N SER A 253 9.60 -4.14 13.95
CA SER A 253 8.56 -3.53 13.12
C SER A 253 7.53 -2.79 13.97
N ARG A 254 7.14 -3.37 15.12
CA ARG A 254 6.23 -2.70 16.07
C ARG A 254 6.86 -1.45 16.70
N ILE A 255 8.13 -1.53 17.10
CA ILE A 255 8.89 -0.37 17.59
C ILE A 255 8.93 0.73 16.53
N PHE A 256 9.21 0.37 15.27
CA PHE A 256 9.24 1.34 14.17
C PHE A 256 7.86 1.97 13.92
N SER A 257 6.78 1.18 13.88
CA SER A 257 5.42 1.70 13.73
C SER A 257 5.03 2.64 14.88
N ALA A 258 5.35 2.27 16.13
CA ALA A 258 5.11 3.13 17.29
C ALA A 258 5.95 4.42 17.24
N ALA A 259 7.22 4.33 16.86
CA ALA A 259 8.08 5.49 16.70
C ALA A 259 7.57 6.42 15.59
N MET A 260 7.20 5.87 14.43
CA MET A 260 6.59 6.61 13.32
C MET A 260 5.31 7.32 13.79
N PHE A 261 4.42 6.61 14.48
CA PHE A 261 3.19 7.19 15.02
C PHE A 261 3.46 8.40 15.93
N ILE A 262 4.32 8.22 16.93
CA ILE A 262 4.67 9.28 17.89
C ILE A 262 5.33 10.45 17.18
N LEU A 263 6.25 10.20 16.26
CA LEU A 263 6.98 11.26 15.54
C LEU A 263 6.05 12.05 14.62
N LEU A 264 5.09 11.41 13.92
CA LEU A 264 4.06 12.10 13.14
C LEU A 264 3.23 13.06 14.02
N LEU A 265 2.88 12.64 15.24
CA LEU A 265 2.16 13.47 16.20
C LEU A 265 3.01 14.64 16.70
N ILE A 266 4.27 14.41 17.09
CA ILE A 266 5.18 15.46 17.58
C ILE A 266 5.45 16.50 16.49
N TYR A 267 5.73 16.06 15.27
CA TYR A 267 6.09 16.93 14.14
C TYR A 267 4.90 17.45 13.34
N ASN A 268 3.66 17.21 13.82
CA ASN A 268 2.44 17.62 13.12
C ASN A 268 2.38 19.11 12.77
N ARG A 269 2.99 19.99 13.58
CA ARG A 269 3.03 21.45 13.37
C ARG A 269 4.23 21.93 12.55
N ARG A 270 5.18 21.04 12.24
CA ARG A 270 6.45 21.33 11.55
C ARG A 270 6.41 20.97 10.06
N THR A 271 5.24 20.60 9.55
CA THR A 271 5.01 20.29 8.13
C THR A 271 3.95 21.23 7.54
N SER A 272 3.92 21.32 6.21
CA SER A 272 2.91 22.12 5.49
C SER A 272 1.48 21.67 5.81
N PRO A 273 0.46 22.51 5.59
CA PRO A 273 -0.94 22.10 5.77
C PRO A 273 -1.31 20.84 4.96
N GLU A 274 -0.77 20.72 3.74
CA GLU A 274 -0.94 19.54 2.90
C GLU A 274 -0.19 18.33 3.45
N GLY A 275 1.06 18.51 3.89
CA GLY A 275 1.84 17.44 4.51
C GLY A 275 1.22 16.91 5.80
N PHE A 276 0.56 17.76 6.58
CA PHE A 276 -0.18 17.34 7.76
C PHE A 276 -1.41 16.49 7.43
N LYS A 277 -2.11 16.75 6.33
CA LYS A 277 -3.20 15.87 5.88
C LYS A 277 -2.67 14.48 5.51
N ILE A 278 -1.48 14.40 4.91
CA ILE A 278 -0.81 13.10 4.69
C ILE A 278 -0.44 12.43 6.02
N PHE A 279 0.03 13.20 7.02
CA PHE A 279 0.28 12.64 8.35
C PHE A 279 -0.98 12.07 8.98
N LEU A 280 -2.16 12.69 8.82
CA LEU A 280 -3.42 12.16 9.34
C LEU A 280 -3.80 10.83 8.70
N ILE A 281 -3.61 10.69 7.38
CA ILE A 281 -3.82 9.40 6.69
C ILE A 281 -2.85 8.35 7.23
N ALA A 282 -1.57 8.70 7.39
CA ALA A 282 -0.57 7.79 7.91
C ALA A 282 -0.83 7.38 9.38
N ILE A 283 -1.27 8.32 10.23
CA ILE A 283 -1.69 8.06 11.61
C ILE A 283 -2.86 7.08 11.64
N ALA A 284 -3.88 7.32 10.80
CA ALA A 284 -5.03 6.41 10.67
C ALA A 284 -4.58 5.02 10.20
N SER A 285 -3.62 4.94 9.27
CA SER A 285 -3.06 3.66 8.82
C SER A 285 -2.36 2.88 9.93
N LEU A 286 -1.56 3.57 10.76
CA LEU A 286 -0.85 2.95 11.88
C LEU A 286 -1.83 2.45 12.95
N MET A 287 -2.91 3.17 13.18
CA MET A 287 -3.99 2.72 14.07
C MET A 287 -4.72 1.51 13.46
N GLY A 288 -5.08 1.58 12.17
CA GLY A 288 -5.70 0.50 11.41
C GLY A 288 -4.90 -0.80 11.47
N GLY A 289 -3.59 -0.72 11.29
CA GLY A 289 -2.69 -1.86 11.31
C GLY A 289 -2.55 -2.55 12.68
N ASN A 290 -3.03 -1.94 13.78
CA ASN A 290 -3.01 -2.58 15.10
C ASN A 290 -4.21 -3.51 15.32
N PHE A 291 -5.35 -3.26 14.66
CA PHE A 291 -6.59 -4.00 14.92
C PHE A 291 -7.14 -4.78 13.73
N LEU A 292 -6.74 -4.44 12.49
CA LEU A 292 -7.13 -5.17 11.27
C LEU A 292 -6.19 -6.35 11.03
N PHE A 293 -6.74 -7.57 10.97
CA PHE A 293 -6.00 -8.80 10.73
C PHE A 293 -6.54 -9.54 9.50
N GLY A 294 -5.81 -10.56 9.02
CA GLY A 294 -6.22 -11.39 7.89
C GLY A 294 -6.57 -10.58 6.64
N ASN A 295 -7.68 -10.93 5.99
CA ASN A 295 -8.13 -10.24 4.79
C ASN A 295 -8.64 -8.80 5.05
N PHE A 296 -9.06 -8.47 6.28
CA PHE A 296 -9.40 -7.10 6.65
C PHE A 296 -8.19 -6.17 6.71
N ALA A 297 -6.98 -6.70 6.95
CA ALA A 297 -5.74 -5.92 6.87
C ALA A 297 -5.55 -5.28 5.48
N ARG A 298 -6.13 -5.88 4.43
CA ARG A 298 -6.09 -5.33 3.06
C ARG A 298 -6.82 -3.99 2.96
N LEU A 299 -7.80 -3.71 3.82
CA LEU A 299 -8.45 -2.38 3.86
C LEU A 299 -7.45 -1.28 4.23
N ASN A 300 -6.46 -1.60 5.07
CA ASN A 300 -5.46 -0.63 5.51
C ASN A 300 -4.49 -0.20 4.40
N TYR A 301 -4.35 -1.00 3.33
CA TYR A 301 -3.40 -0.72 2.26
C TYR A 301 -3.70 0.59 1.51
N TYR A 302 -4.97 1.00 1.43
CA TYR A 302 -5.35 2.30 0.87
C TYR A 302 -4.78 3.48 1.65
N TYR A 303 -4.54 3.31 2.94
CA TYR A 303 -3.93 4.31 3.80
C TYR A 303 -2.41 4.14 3.84
N GLU A 304 -1.93 2.90 3.95
CA GLU A 304 -0.52 2.54 4.10
C GLU A 304 0.33 2.98 2.90
N ILE A 305 -0.22 2.97 1.68
CA ILE A 305 0.47 3.44 0.47
C ILE A 305 0.97 4.90 0.61
N THR A 306 0.37 5.70 1.49
CA THR A 306 0.83 7.07 1.76
C THR A 306 2.13 7.14 2.57
N PHE A 307 2.61 6.05 3.17
CA PHE A 307 3.87 6.03 3.91
C PHE A 307 5.07 6.38 3.05
N ILE A 308 5.05 6.04 1.77
CA ILE A 308 6.12 6.45 0.84
C ILE A 308 6.24 7.97 0.77
N ILE A 309 5.18 8.73 1.07
CA ILE A 309 5.13 10.19 1.12
C ILE A 309 5.32 10.71 2.56
N ALA A 310 4.60 10.13 3.52
CA ALA A 310 4.59 10.59 4.91
C ALA A 310 5.96 10.50 5.57
N LEU A 311 6.72 9.44 5.31
CA LEU A 311 8.04 9.26 5.91
C LEU A 311 9.06 10.28 5.40
N PRO A 312 9.25 10.53 4.09
CA PRO A 312 10.08 11.63 3.61
C PRO A 312 9.71 12.99 4.22
N LEU A 313 8.42 13.31 4.31
CA LEU A 313 7.92 14.55 4.93
C LEU A 313 8.30 14.62 6.42
N LEU A 314 8.18 13.52 7.15
CA LEU A 314 8.57 13.44 8.55
C LEU A 314 10.09 13.63 8.71
N LEU A 315 10.90 12.95 7.90
CA LEU A 315 12.36 13.06 7.95
C LEU A 315 12.84 14.48 7.65
N GLN A 316 12.21 15.17 6.69
CA GLN A 316 12.45 16.60 6.47
C GLN A 316 12.15 17.40 7.73
N ALA A 317 10.94 17.26 8.27
CA ALA A 317 10.51 18.00 9.45
C ALA A 317 11.43 17.74 10.66
N MET A 318 11.88 16.50 10.85
CA MET A 318 12.85 16.15 11.89
C MET A 318 14.20 16.82 11.65
N ARG A 319 14.73 16.77 10.43
CA ARG A 319 16.05 17.30 10.11
C ARG A 319 16.12 18.81 10.26
N GLU A 320 15.11 19.53 9.77
CA GLU A 320 15.03 21.00 9.85
C GLU A 320 14.95 21.50 11.30
N ASN A 321 14.45 20.66 12.22
CA ASN A 321 14.33 20.98 13.64
C ASN A 321 15.38 20.28 14.52
N SER A 322 16.44 19.72 13.92
CA SER A 322 17.49 18.99 14.65
C SER A 322 18.58 19.94 15.21
N SER A 323 18.23 20.74 16.21
CA SER A 323 19.15 21.69 16.85
C SER A 323 20.08 21.05 17.88
N SER A 324 19.62 20.01 18.59
CA SER A 324 20.38 19.34 19.66
C SER A 324 21.01 18.02 19.20
N VAL A 325 22.07 17.58 19.89
CA VAL A 325 22.68 16.26 19.66
C VAL A 325 21.65 15.15 19.80
N ALA A 326 20.80 15.21 20.83
CA ALA A 326 19.72 14.24 21.05
C ALA A 326 18.76 14.15 19.84
N SER A 327 18.32 15.29 19.29
CA SER A 327 17.44 15.29 18.12
C SER A 327 18.09 14.70 16.86
N ARG A 328 19.40 14.95 16.65
CA ARG A 328 20.17 14.36 15.56
C ARG A 328 20.33 12.85 15.73
N THR A 329 20.54 12.38 16.96
CA THR A 329 20.60 10.95 17.29
C THR A 329 19.26 10.27 17.02
N VAL A 330 18.14 10.87 17.44
CA VAL A 330 16.79 10.34 17.15
C VAL A 330 16.54 10.29 15.64
N TYR A 331 16.90 11.33 14.89
CA TYR A 331 16.82 11.33 13.43
C TYR A 331 17.62 10.19 12.81
N ALA A 332 18.89 10.02 13.20
CA ALA A 332 19.77 8.99 12.66
C ALA A 332 19.27 7.58 13.00
N ALA A 333 18.86 7.34 14.25
CA ALA A 333 18.32 6.07 14.69
C ALA A 333 17.01 5.72 13.95
N PHE A 334 16.12 6.69 13.80
CA PHE A 334 14.86 6.49 13.10
C PHE A 334 15.07 6.22 11.59
N LEU A 335 15.98 6.96 10.94
CA LEU A 335 16.36 6.71 9.56
C LEU A 335 16.99 5.32 9.39
N ALA A 336 17.85 4.91 10.32
CA ALA A 336 18.45 3.58 10.30
C ALA A 336 17.36 2.48 10.40
N LEU A 337 16.39 2.62 11.32
CA LEU A 337 15.26 1.68 11.41
C LEU A 337 14.43 1.65 10.14
N ALA A 338 14.14 2.81 9.54
CA ALA A 338 13.38 2.94 8.30
C ALA A 338 14.05 2.23 7.10
N LEU A 339 15.36 2.03 7.13
CA LEU A 339 16.12 1.34 6.08
C LEU A 339 16.39 -0.12 6.42
N LEU A 340 16.77 -0.42 7.67
CA LEU A 340 17.15 -1.77 8.10
C LEU A 340 15.96 -2.73 8.13
N ILE A 341 14.77 -2.28 8.52
CA ILE A 341 13.60 -3.16 8.59
C ILE A 341 13.18 -3.62 7.18
N PRO A 342 12.92 -2.71 6.21
CA PRO A 342 12.69 -3.11 4.83
C PRO A 342 13.86 -3.85 4.19
N GLY A 343 15.11 -3.48 4.51
CA GLY A 343 16.31 -4.19 4.02
C GLY A 343 16.39 -5.65 4.48
N LYS A 344 16.05 -5.92 5.75
CA LYS A 344 15.93 -7.28 6.28
C LYS A 344 14.79 -8.04 5.58
N ALA A 345 13.65 -7.40 5.38
CA ALA A 345 12.51 -8.02 4.69
C ALA A 345 12.87 -8.38 3.23
N TYR A 346 13.53 -7.48 2.50
CA TYR A 346 14.09 -7.74 1.17
C TYR A 346 15.02 -8.94 1.17
N TYR A 347 16.00 -8.96 2.08
CA TYR A 347 16.98 -10.03 2.17
C TYR A 347 16.29 -11.38 2.37
N ASN A 348 15.35 -11.45 3.32
CA ASN A 348 14.60 -12.67 3.58
C ASN A 348 13.77 -13.12 2.37
N ALA A 349 13.11 -12.20 1.66
CA ALA A 349 12.29 -12.54 0.51
C ALA A 349 13.10 -13.01 -0.72
N MET A 350 14.30 -12.45 -0.92
CA MET A 350 15.11 -12.71 -2.13
C MET A 350 16.18 -13.78 -1.93
N PHE A 351 16.70 -13.91 -0.71
CA PHE A 351 17.86 -14.75 -0.39
C PHE A 351 17.64 -15.65 0.83
N GLY A 352 16.59 -15.43 1.61
CA GLY A 352 16.30 -16.24 2.79
C GLY A 352 15.83 -17.65 2.45
N GLU A 353 16.07 -18.57 3.37
CA GLU A 353 15.56 -19.95 3.30
C GLU A 353 14.08 -20.02 3.71
N LYS A 354 13.68 -19.17 4.68
CA LYS A 354 12.30 -19.01 5.11
C LYS A 354 11.65 -17.86 4.36
N VAL A 355 10.91 -18.20 3.31
CA VAL A 355 10.09 -17.26 2.55
C VAL A 355 8.65 -17.34 3.09
N TYR A 356 7.86 -16.27 2.98
CA TYR A 356 6.40 -16.35 3.23
C TYR A 356 5.67 -16.84 1.98
N PHE A 357 4.48 -17.43 2.11
CA PHE A 357 3.73 -17.96 0.97
C PHE A 357 3.39 -16.95 -0.10
N THR A 358 3.13 -15.71 0.28
CA THR A 358 2.92 -14.62 -0.68
C THR A 358 4.19 -14.22 -1.44
N GLN A 359 5.36 -14.68 -1.00
CA GLN A 359 6.67 -14.24 -1.47
C GLN A 359 7.47 -15.35 -2.18
N ALA A 360 6.99 -16.59 -2.20
CA ALA A 360 7.78 -17.76 -2.60
C ALA A 360 8.27 -17.74 -4.06
N LYS A 361 7.53 -17.21 -5.06
CA LYS A 361 8.07 -17.07 -6.45
C LYS A 361 8.74 -15.72 -6.70
N TYR A 362 8.76 -14.80 -5.74
CA TYR A 362 9.38 -13.48 -5.95
C TYR A 362 10.88 -13.59 -6.28
N ARG A 363 11.56 -14.58 -5.70
CA ARG A 363 12.98 -14.87 -5.99
C ARG A 363 13.22 -15.19 -7.46
N TYR A 364 12.33 -15.99 -8.06
CA TYR A 364 12.43 -16.39 -9.45
C TYR A 364 12.00 -15.24 -10.38
N PHE A 365 10.88 -14.60 -10.08
CA PHE A 365 10.26 -13.56 -10.89
C PHE A 365 10.12 -14.02 -12.35
N TYR A 366 9.14 -14.88 -12.58
CA TYR A 366 8.74 -15.31 -13.91
C TYR A 366 8.19 -14.14 -14.73
N THR A 367 8.59 -14.12 -15.99
CA THR A 367 8.18 -13.12 -16.97
C THR A 367 7.49 -13.78 -18.16
N ILE A 368 6.80 -12.99 -18.98
CA ILE A 368 6.14 -13.43 -20.22
C ILE A 368 7.09 -14.10 -21.22
N PHE A 369 8.41 -13.99 -21.03
CA PHE A 369 9.43 -14.63 -21.85
C PHE A 369 9.85 -16.01 -21.34
N HIS A 370 9.31 -16.46 -20.21
CA HIS A 370 9.55 -17.81 -19.68
C HIS A 370 8.57 -18.81 -20.31
N SER A 371 9.09 -19.92 -20.82
CA SER A 371 8.30 -20.95 -21.50
C SER A 371 7.48 -21.81 -20.53
N ASN A 372 8.03 -22.12 -19.35
CA ASN A 372 7.40 -22.96 -18.32
C ASN A 372 7.52 -22.31 -16.94
N PRO A 373 6.70 -21.28 -16.62
CA PRO A 373 6.64 -20.79 -15.25
C PRO A 373 6.08 -21.87 -14.33
N ASP A 374 6.49 -21.86 -13.07
CA ASP A 374 5.87 -22.71 -12.06
C ASP A 374 4.43 -22.25 -11.81
N LYS A 375 3.46 -23.10 -12.17
CA LYS A 375 2.03 -22.85 -11.98
C LYS A 375 1.46 -23.50 -10.72
N SER A 376 2.28 -24.20 -9.93
CA SER A 376 1.83 -24.82 -8.69
C SER A 376 1.33 -23.76 -7.70
N GLU A 377 0.30 -24.09 -6.94
CA GLU A 377 -0.06 -23.30 -5.77
C GLU A 377 1.00 -23.50 -4.68
N TYR A 378 1.30 -22.44 -3.94
CA TYR A 378 2.30 -22.48 -2.89
C TYR A 378 1.81 -23.27 -1.69
N TYR A 379 2.57 -24.29 -1.29
CA TYR A 379 2.39 -24.99 -0.03
C TYR A 379 3.75 -25.06 0.68
N TYR A 380 3.83 -24.67 1.95
CA TYR A 380 5.04 -24.89 2.74
C TYR A 380 5.10 -26.32 3.27
N GLU A 381 6.29 -26.90 3.31
CA GLU A 381 6.56 -28.03 4.21
C GLU A 381 6.25 -27.58 5.64
N GLY A 382 5.13 -28.09 6.19
CA GLY A 382 4.64 -27.77 7.53
C GLY A 382 3.21 -27.23 7.59
N GLU A 383 2.62 -26.77 6.48
CA GLU A 383 1.19 -26.45 6.43
C GLU A 383 0.38 -27.74 6.22
N LYS A 384 -0.34 -28.16 7.26
CA LYS A 384 -1.37 -29.19 7.11
C LYS A 384 -2.38 -28.67 6.08
N ARG A 385 -2.56 -29.43 4.99
CA ARG A 385 -3.61 -29.20 4.01
C ARG A 385 -4.94 -29.02 4.75
N PRO A 386 -5.72 -27.96 4.49
CA PRO A 386 -7.15 -28.04 4.79
C PRO A 386 -7.67 -29.17 3.90
N HIS A 387 -8.18 -30.22 4.54
CA HIS A 387 -8.71 -31.38 3.85
C HIS A 387 -9.78 -30.92 2.85
N ARG A 388 -9.64 -31.41 1.61
CA ARG A 388 -10.68 -31.34 0.58
C ARG A 388 -11.98 -31.97 1.06
#